data_AF-A0A956BFK2-F1
#
_entry.id   AF-A0A956BFK2-F1
#
_cell.length_a   1.000
_cell.length_b   1.000
_cell.length_c   1.000
_cell.angle_alpha   90.00
_cell.angle_beta   90.00
_cell.angle_gamma   90.00
#
_symmetry.space_group_name_H-M   'P 1'
#
loop_
_entity.id
_entity.type
_entity.pdbx_description
1 polymer ?
#
loop_
_entity_poly.entity_id
_entity_poly.type
_entity_poly.pdbx_seq_one_letter_code
_entity_poly.pdbx_strand_id
1 'polypeptide(L)'
;MELVEIFEGSWRVEGTLRGWGIFAGKLGAASSNAFIVSRSVHSPDSLRGSEQLAIQWLVDSAESLALAASMAIFNEYPSIKSENEWVLDEVGPDEAEQMFPDAPDAVALAKHLSLSEVVLHDVTDGLPKLGIVFDAPWDAEHQLGVLFCGEKVLGVGDGDYACYP
;
A
#
# COMPACT_ATOMS: atom_id res chain seq x y z
N MET A 1 18.55 -6.45 6.20
CA MET A 1 18.50 -4.98 6.25
C MET A 1 19.29 -4.52 5.03
N GLU A 2 18.57 -4.31 3.95
CA GLU A 2 19.08 -4.10 2.60
C GLU A 2 18.93 -2.61 2.21
N LEU A 3 19.58 -2.24 1.11
CA LEU A 3 20.02 -0.89 0.70
C LEU A 3 19.19 0.28 1.24
N VAL A 4 19.90 1.25 1.83
CA VAL A 4 19.40 2.63 1.97
C VAL A 4 19.93 3.41 0.78
N GLU A 5 19.05 3.78 -0.14
CA GLU A 5 19.39 4.73 -1.21
C GLU A 5 18.93 6.13 -0.80
N ILE A 6 19.84 7.09 -0.84
CA ILE A 6 19.56 8.50 -0.54
C ILE A 6 19.65 9.27 -1.86
N PHE A 7 18.59 9.98 -2.23
CA PHE A 7 18.52 10.79 -3.44
C PHE A 7 17.79 12.10 -3.16
N GLU A 8 18.36 13.22 -3.62
CA GLU A 8 17.74 14.57 -3.66
C GLU A 8 16.74 14.91 -2.53
N GLY A 9 17.14 14.73 -1.26
CA GLY A 9 16.28 15.06 -0.11
C GLY A 9 15.16 14.06 0.15
N SER A 10 15.37 12.81 -0.24
CA SER A 10 14.56 11.65 0.11
C SER A 10 15.47 10.46 0.40
N TRP A 11 14.94 9.49 1.11
CA TRP A 11 15.58 8.20 1.29
C TRP A 11 14.59 7.09 0.95
N ARG A 12 15.14 5.96 0.51
CA ARG A 12 14.43 4.71 0.21
C ARG A 12 15.09 3.59 0.98
N VAL A 13 14.28 2.78 1.66
CA VAL A 13 14.72 1.50 2.24
C VAL A 13 13.97 0.38 1.54
N GLU A 14 14.72 -0.62 1.10
CA GLU A 14 14.17 -1.87 0.57
C GLU A 14 14.26 -2.99 1.60
N GLY A 15 13.20 -3.79 1.70
CA GLY A 15 13.15 -4.93 2.61
C GLY A 15 11.93 -5.80 2.38
N THR A 16 11.74 -6.82 3.21
CA THR A 16 10.58 -7.71 3.12
C THR A 16 9.66 -7.58 4.32
N LEU A 17 8.34 -7.47 4.09
CA LEU A 17 7.33 -7.47 5.15
C LEU A 17 6.67 -8.85 5.27
N ARG A 18 6.66 -9.42 6.48
CA ARG A 18 5.96 -10.68 6.74
C ARG A 18 4.45 -10.49 6.64
N GLY A 19 3.75 -11.49 6.10
CA GLY A 19 2.30 -11.45 5.90
C GLY A 19 1.84 -10.74 4.62
N TRP A 20 2.71 -9.99 3.95
CA TRP A 20 2.36 -9.23 2.74
C TRP A 20 2.28 -10.07 1.46
N GLY A 21 2.70 -11.34 1.52
CA GLY A 21 2.54 -12.28 0.40
C GLY A 21 1.09 -12.55 -0.02
N ILE A 22 0.10 -12.06 0.74
CA ILE A 22 -1.31 -12.06 0.32
C ILE A 22 -1.57 -11.05 -0.81
N PHE A 23 -0.74 -10.02 -0.95
CA PHE A 23 -0.77 -8.97 -1.99
C PHE A 23 0.25 -9.27 -3.10
N ALA A 24 0.27 -10.52 -3.59
CA ALA A 24 1.25 -10.96 -4.57
C ALA A 24 0.90 -10.60 -6.02
N GLY A 25 -0.28 -10.02 -6.26
CA GLY A 25 -0.85 -9.79 -7.59
C GLY A 25 -1.13 -11.08 -8.37
N LYS A 26 -2.09 -11.04 -9.30
CA LYS A 26 -2.26 -12.10 -10.33
C LYS A 26 -1.47 -11.81 -11.61
N LEU A 27 -0.95 -10.59 -11.77
CA LEU A 27 -0.42 -10.06 -13.03
C LEU A 27 1.10 -10.22 -13.20
N GLY A 28 1.69 -11.38 -12.87
CA GLY A 28 3.02 -11.80 -13.36
C GLY A 28 4.24 -10.87 -13.08
N ALA A 29 4.05 -9.72 -12.45
CA ALA A 29 5.12 -8.86 -11.95
C ALA A 29 5.71 -9.58 -10.74
N ALA A 30 7.03 -9.68 -10.70
CA ALA A 30 7.75 -10.33 -9.62
C ALA A 30 7.28 -9.75 -8.29
N SER A 31 6.47 -10.51 -7.55
CA SER A 31 6.15 -10.22 -6.16
C SER A 31 7.40 -10.44 -5.33
N SER A 32 8.35 -9.52 -5.45
CA SER A 32 9.20 -9.28 -4.33
C SER A 32 8.25 -8.79 -3.23
N ASN A 33 8.30 -9.39 -2.04
CA ASN A 33 7.75 -8.76 -0.83
C ASN A 33 8.51 -7.44 -0.51
N ALA A 34 9.20 -6.85 -1.51
CA ALA A 34 10.00 -5.66 -1.46
C ALA A 34 9.05 -4.49 -1.28
N PHE A 35 9.14 -3.86 -0.12
CA PHE A 35 8.57 -2.55 0.05
C PHE A 35 9.63 -1.51 -0.28
N ILE A 36 9.17 -0.38 -0.78
CA ILE A 36 9.91 0.87 -0.80
C ILE A 36 9.37 1.65 0.40
N VAL A 37 10.16 1.90 1.44
CA VAL A 37 9.79 2.95 2.40
C VAL A 37 10.46 4.24 1.95
N SER A 38 9.65 5.21 1.56
CA SER A 38 10.14 6.54 1.18
C SER A 38 9.63 7.62 2.14
N ARG A 39 10.44 8.67 2.28
CA ARG A 39 10.04 9.93 2.91
C ARG A 39 10.70 11.09 2.17
N SER A 40 9.91 12.09 1.77
CA SER A 40 10.41 13.35 1.23
C SER A 40 10.70 14.33 2.37
N VAL A 41 11.97 14.53 2.69
CA VAL A 41 12.41 15.60 3.62
C VAL A 41 13.76 16.12 3.18
N HIS A 42 13.84 17.44 2.94
CA HIS A 42 15.10 18.15 2.75
C HIS A 42 16.18 17.67 3.72
N SER A 43 17.23 17.08 3.13
CA SER A 43 18.49 16.58 3.69
C SER A 43 18.45 16.00 5.10
N PRO A 44 18.67 14.68 5.18
CA PRO A 44 19.86 14.25 5.90
C PRO A 44 20.70 13.22 5.13
N ASP A 45 22.01 13.24 5.37
CA ASP A 45 22.98 12.23 4.90
C ASP A 45 22.76 10.83 5.52
N SER A 46 21.73 10.66 6.38
CA SER A 46 21.37 9.42 7.07
C SER A 46 19.95 9.45 7.67
N LEU A 47 19.36 8.28 7.90
CA LEU A 47 18.08 8.11 8.62
C LEU A 47 18.16 8.66 10.06
N ARG A 48 17.18 9.47 10.47
CA ARG A 48 17.00 9.93 11.85
C ARG A 48 16.61 8.75 12.76
N GLY A 49 16.93 8.84 14.05
CA GLY A 49 16.59 7.79 15.01
C GLY A 49 15.07 7.50 15.09
N SER A 50 14.22 8.51 14.96
CA SER A 50 12.77 8.34 14.89
C SER A 50 12.31 7.60 13.63
N GLU A 51 13.00 7.78 12.50
CA GLU A 51 12.69 7.10 11.24
C GLU A 51 13.12 5.64 11.32
N GLN A 52 14.30 5.35 11.90
CA GLN A 52 14.74 3.98 12.16
C GLN A 52 13.76 3.22 13.07
N LEU A 53 13.27 3.88 14.12
CA LEU A 53 12.27 3.29 15.03
C LEU A 53 10.93 3.06 14.32
N ALA A 54 10.49 3.98 13.46
CA ALA A 54 9.26 3.82 12.69
C ALA A 54 9.37 2.66 11.67
N ILE A 55 10.51 2.53 11.00
CA ILE A 55 10.78 1.40 10.08
C ILE A 55 10.80 0.08 10.86
N GLN A 56 11.47 0.05 12.02
CA GLN A 56 11.47 -1.15 12.87
C GLN A 56 10.07 -1.52 13.32
N TRP A 57 9.28 -0.54 13.76
CA TRP A 57 7.88 -0.74 14.14
C TRP A 57 7.04 -1.28 12.97
N LEU A 58 7.24 -0.77 11.76
CA LEU A 58 6.57 -1.25 10.54
C LEU A 58 6.88 -2.73 10.29
N VAL A 59 8.16 -3.11 10.40
CA VAL A 59 8.58 -4.51 10.24
C VAL A 59 7.95 -5.42 11.31
N ASP A 60 7.92 -4.95 12.56
CA ASP A 60 7.36 -5.71 13.68
C ASP A 60 5.83 -5.83 13.61
N SER A 61 5.16 -4.85 13.00
CA SER A 61 3.69 -4.77 12.86
C SER A 61 3.19 -5.19 11.48
N ALA A 62 4.07 -5.75 10.63
CA ALA A 62 3.78 -6.02 9.23
C ALA A 62 2.52 -6.89 9.01
N GLU A 63 2.36 -7.96 9.80
CA GLU A 63 1.25 -8.90 9.65
C GLU A 63 -0.09 -8.29 10.08
N SER A 64 -0.11 -7.50 11.17
CA SER A 64 -1.32 -6.81 11.63
C SER A 64 -1.75 -5.74 10.64
N LEU A 65 -0.79 -4.99 10.08
CA LEU A 65 -1.04 -4.01 9.02
C LEU A 65 -1.58 -4.65 7.75
N ALA A 66 -1.03 -5.78 7.30
CA ALA A 66 -1.52 -6.49 6.12
C ALA A 66 -2.98 -6.93 6.28
N LEU A 67 -3.32 -7.47 7.45
CA LEU A 67 -4.69 -7.86 7.77
C LEU A 67 -5.61 -6.64 7.79
N ALA A 68 -5.23 -5.57 8.49
CA ALA A 68 -6.02 -4.35 8.59
C ALA A 68 -6.26 -3.70 7.21
N ALA A 69 -5.22 -3.63 6.36
CA ALA A 69 -5.32 -3.13 5.00
C ALA A 69 -6.29 -3.97 4.16
N SER A 70 -6.14 -5.30 4.17
CA SER A 70 -7.01 -6.19 3.41
C SER A 70 -8.48 -6.05 3.79
N MET A 71 -8.77 -5.93 5.10
CA MET A 71 -10.13 -5.75 5.60
C MET A 71 -10.70 -4.38 5.23
N ALA A 72 -9.92 -3.32 5.36
CA ALA A 72 -10.36 -1.98 5.01
C ALA A 72 -10.68 -1.88 3.51
N ILE A 73 -9.78 -2.36 2.65
CA ILE A 73 -9.99 -2.37 1.21
C ILE A 73 -11.24 -3.17 0.86
N PHE A 74 -11.41 -4.37 1.44
CA PHE A 74 -12.58 -5.20 1.17
C PHE A 74 -13.90 -4.54 1.56
N ASN A 75 -13.91 -3.79 2.67
CA ASN A 75 -15.10 -3.06 3.11
C ASN A 75 -15.46 -1.90 2.17
N GLU A 76 -14.45 -1.22 1.61
CA GLU A 76 -14.63 -0.09 0.68
C GLU A 76 -14.84 -0.55 -0.78
N TYR A 77 -14.48 -1.79 -1.09
CA TYR A 77 -14.50 -2.35 -2.45
C TYR A 77 -15.84 -2.18 -3.19
N PRO A 78 -17.03 -2.37 -2.56
CA PRO A 78 -18.29 -2.11 -3.24
C PRO A 78 -18.47 -0.66 -3.69
N SER A 79 -18.02 0.32 -2.88
CA SER A 79 -18.08 1.75 -3.26
C SER A 79 -17.13 2.03 -4.41
N ILE A 80 -15.87 1.56 -4.30
CA ILE A 80 -14.86 1.70 -5.35
C ILE A 80 -15.36 1.11 -6.67
N LYS A 81 -15.96 -0.08 -6.64
CA LYS A 81 -16.55 -0.73 -7.81
C LYS A 81 -17.68 0.10 -8.41
N SER A 82 -18.59 0.61 -7.59
CA SER A 82 -19.72 1.43 -8.05
C SER A 82 -19.26 2.74 -8.70
N GLU A 83 -18.25 3.41 -8.14
CA GLU A 83 -17.67 4.65 -8.67
C GLU A 83 -16.98 4.46 -10.03
N ASN A 84 -16.58 3.22 -10.34
CA ASN A 84 -15.88 2.85 -11.57
C ASN A 84 -16.75 2.00 -12.53
N GLU A 85 -18.06 1.90 -12.30
CA GLU A 85 -18.98 1.15 -13.19
C GLU A 85 -18.92 1.65 -14.64
N TRP A 86 -18.66 2.95 -14.84
CA TRP A 86 -18.53 3.53 -16.18
C TRP A 86 -17.39 2.93 -17.00
N VAL A 87 -16.31 2.45 -16.36
CA VAL A 87 -15.21 1.76 -17.04
C VAL A 87 -15.64 0.36 -17.49
N LEU A 88 -16.50 -0.28 -16.70
CA LEU A 88 -16.99 -1.63 -16.98
C LEU A 88 -17.90 -1.68 -18.22
N ASP A 89 -18.61 -0.59 -18.52
CA ASP A 89 -19.47 -0.48 -19.70
C ASP A 89 -18.68 -0.41 -21.02
N GLU A 90 -17.39 -0.03 -20.97
CA GLU A 90 -16.51 0.13 -22.13
C GLU A 90 -15.70 -1.15 -22.44
N VAL A 91 -15.72 -2.14 -21.54
CA VAL A 91 -14.91 -3.37 -21.65
C VAL A 91 -15.78 -4.63 -21.75
N GLY A 92 -15.20 -5.73 -22.25
CA GLY A 92 -15.89 -7.02 -22.29
C GLY A 92 -16.05 -7.65 -20.89
N PRO A 93 -16.95 -8.64 -20.71
CA PRO A 93 -17.18 -9.28 -19.42
C PRO A 93 -15.93 -9.95 -18.83
N ASP A 94 -15.06 -10.51 -19.67
CA ASP A 94 -13.81 -11.13 -19.23
C ASP A 94 -12.78 -10.12 -18.70
N GLU A 95 -12.80 -8.89 -19.22
CA GLU A 95 -11.94 -7.79 -18.79
C GLU A 95 -12.52 -7.11 -17.55
N ALA A 96 -13.85 -6.94 -17.50
CA ALA A 96 -14.57 -6.49 -16.32
C ALA A 96 -14.31 -7.38 -15.09
N GLU A 97 -14.28 -8.71 -15.24
CA GLU A 97 -13.96 -9.65 -14.16
C GLU A 97 -12.47 -9.59 -13.74
N GLN A 98 -11.58 -9.25 -14.68
CA GLN A 98 -10.16 -9.04 -14.35
C GLN A 98 -9.93 -7.75 -13.59
N MET A 99 -10.63 -6.68 -13.96
CA MET A 99 -10.57 -5.39 -13.29
C MET A 99 -11.29 -5.43 -11.94
N PHE A 100 -12.52 -5.94 -11.88
CA PHE A 100 -13.34 -5.94 -10.67
C PHE A 100 -13.82 -7.37 -10.30
N PRO A 101 -12.90 -8.24 -9.85
CA PRO A 101 -13.19 -9.64 -9.55
C PRO A 101 -14.25 -9.82 -8.46
N ASP A 102 -15.06 -10.85 -8.58
CA ASP A 102 -15.95 -11.26 -7.49
C ASP A 102 -15.13 -11.97 -6.38
N ALA A 103 -14.75 -11.20 -5.35
CA ALA A 103 -13.98 -11.68 -4.23
C ALA A 103 -14.89 -12.04 -3.04
N PRO A 104 -14.93 -13.30 -2.57
CA PRO A 104 -15.80 -13.71 -1.46
C PRO A 104 -15.34 -13.20 -0.09
N ASP A 105 -14.07 -12.80 0.05
CA ASP A 105 -13.50 -12.30 1.28
C ASP A 105 -12.29 -11.38 1.02
N ALA A 106 -11.82 -10.72 2.08
CA ALA A 106 -10.70 -9.79 2.04
C ALA A 106 -9.39 -10.42 1.54
N VAL A 107 -9.14 -11.69 1.86
CA VAL A 107 -7.92 -12.39 1.44
C VAL A 107 -7.99 -12.73 -0.05
N ALA A 108 -9.16 -13.08 -0.56
CA ALA A 108 -9.39 -13.31 -1.97
C ALA A 108 -9.18 -12.03 -2.78
N LEU A 109 -9.72 -10.89 -2.31
CA LEU A 109 -9.52 -9.60 -2.97
C LEU A 109 -8.05 -9.17 -2.95
N ALA A 110 -7.38 -9.29 -1.79
CA ALA A 110 -5.97 -8.91 -1.61
C ALA A 110 -5.04 -9.57 -2.65
N LYS A 111 -5.33 -10.80 -3.09
CA LYS A 111 -4.52 -11.51 -4.10
C LYS A 111 -4.53 -10.87 -5.49
N HIS A 112 -5.48 -9.97 -5.75
CA HIS A 112 -5.53 -9.21 -7.00
C HIS A 112 -4.73 -7.92 -6.92
N LEU A 113 -4.32 -7.51 -5.73
CA LEU A 113 -3.53 -6.32 -5.49
C LEU A 113 -2.04 -6.69 -5.38
N SER A 114 -1.19 -5.75 -5.74
CA SER A 114 0.26 -5.85 -5.53
C SER A 114 0.71 -4.71 -4.64
N LEU A 115 1.49 -4.98 -3.59
CA LEU A 115 2.12 -3.90 -2.83
C LEU A 115 3.08 -3.13 -3.75
N SER A 116 2.91 -1.82 -3.85
CA SER A 116 3.73 -0.94 -4.68
C SER A 116 4.73 -0.16 -3.82
N GLU A 117 4.24 0.57 -2.82
CA GLU A 117 5.06 1.43 -1.97
C GLU A 117 4.48 1.55 -0.56
N VAL A 118 5.33 1.82 0.43
CA VAL A 118 4.96 2.26 1.77
C VAL A 118 5.54 3.64 2.00
N VAL A 119 4.72 4.64 2.30
CA VAL A 119 5.20 6.02 2.54
C VAL A 119 5.21 6.28 4.04
N LEU A 120 6.36 6.68 4.59
CA LEU A 120 6.46 7.11 5.98
C LEU A 120 6.32 8.62 6.06
N HIS A 121 5.25 9.12 6.69
CA HIS A 121 4.95 10.55 6.75
C HIS A 121 5.62 11.25 7.92
N ASP A 122 5.06 11.07 9.11
CA ASP A 122 5.56 11.63 10.36
C ASP A 122 5.13 10.77 11.54
N VAL A 123 5.76 10.97 12.69
CA VAL A 123 5.37 10.32 13.94
C VAL A 123 4.42 11.24 14.69
N THR A 124 3.14 10.85 14.79
CA THR A 124 2.11 11.59 15.52
C THR A 124 1.77 10.86 16.81
N ASP A 125 1.82 11.55 17.95
CA ASP A 125 1.53 10.97 19.27
C ASP A 125 2.32 9.69 19.61
N GLY A 126 3.55 9.59 19.08
CA GLY A 126 4.43 8.43 19.27
C GLY A 126 4.15 7.24 18.35
N LEU A 127 3.20 7.36 17.41
CA LEU A 127 2.89 6.35 16.41
C LEU A 127 3.23 6.84 14.99
N PRO A 128 3.76 5.98 14.11
CA PRO A 128 4.03 6.38 12.74
C PRO A 128 2.72 6.52 11.94
N LYS A 129 2.62 7.61 11.17
CA LYS A 129 1.63 7.76 10.10
C LYS A 129 2.21 7.17 8.81
N LEU A 130 1.52 6.21 8.22
CA LEU A 130 1.97 5.45 7.06
C LEU A 130 0.94 5.49 5.95
N GLY A 131 1.38 5.75 4.73
CA GLY A 131 0.63 5.41 3.52
C GLY A 131 1.06 4.04 3.02
N ILE A 132 0.14 3.23 2.53
CA ILE A 132 0.44 1.98 1.85
C ILE A 132 -0.27 2.01 0.50
N VAL A 133 0.51 1.87 -0.56
CA VAL A 133 0.05 2.00 -1.94
C VAL A 133 0.10 0.63 -2.60
N PHE A 134 -0.97 0.31 -3.32
CA PHE A 134 -1.16 -0.94 -4.04
C PHE A 134 -1.42 -0.66 -5.51
N ASP A 135 -0.81 -1.46 -6.37
CA ASP A 135 -1.26 -1.55 -7.76
C ASP A 135 -2.56 -2.37 -7.78
N ALA A 136 -3.59 -1.80 -8.41
CA ALA A 136 -4.90 -2.40 -8.53
C ALA A 136 -5.26 -2.61 -10.01
N PRO A 137 -5.84 -3.76 -10.42
CA PRO A 137 -6.21 -4.02 -11.80
C PRO A 137 -7.22 -3.02 -12.40
N TRP A 138 -8.01 -2.38 -11.54
CA TRP A 138 -9.06 -1.46 -11.96
C TRP A 138 -8.61 0.00 -12.09
N ASP A 139 -7.46 0.37 -11.54
CA ASP A 139 -6.94 1.74 -11.57
C ASP A 139 -5.42 1.73 -11.67
N ALA A 140 -4.94 1.51 -12.89
CA ALA A 140 -3.51 1.47 -13.20
C ALA A 140 -2.86 2.86 -13.17
N GLU A 141 -3.65 3.94 -13.22
CA GLU A 141 -3.14 5.32 -13.26
C GLU A 141 -2.99 5.92 -11.86
N HIS A 142 -3.94 5.65 -10.95
CA HIS A 142 -3.98 6.33 -9.64
C HIS A 142 -3.64 5.42 -8.46
N GLN A 143 -3.52 4.10 -8.68
CA GLN A 143 -3.24 3.12 -7.63
C GLN A 143 -4.30 3.15 -6.50
N LEU A 144 -4.17 2.26 -5.53
CA LEU A 144 -5.02 2.21 -4.35
C LEU A 144 -4.21 2.50 -3.10
N GLY A 145 -4.62 3.50 -2.31
CA GLY A 145 -3.94 3.92 -1.10
C GLY A 145 -4.72 3.56 0.17
N VAL A 146 -4.01 3.13 1.21
CA VAL A 146 -4.53 2.99 2.58
C VAL A 146 -3.68 3.82 3.52
N LEU A 147 -4.33 4.69 4.30
CA LEU A 147 -3.65 5.55 5.27
C LEU A 147 -3.80 5.00 6.69
N PHE A 148 -2.70 4.95 7.43
CA PHE A 148 -2.61 4.45 8.79
C PHE A 148 -2.06 5.49 9.77
N CYS A 149 -2.46 5.38 11.04
CA CYS A 149 -1.75 5.93 12.19
C CYS A 149 -1.58 4.82 13.24
N GLY A 150 -0.34 4.35 13.42
CA GLY A 150 -0.10 3.05 14.06
C GLY A 150 -0.82 1.94 13.29
N GLU A 151 -1.53 1.05 13.99
CA GLU A 151 -2.30 -0.03 13.34
C GLU A 151 -3.73 0.41 12.93
N LYS A 152 -4.11 1.66 13.22
CA LYS A 152 -5.44 2.16 12.90
C LYS A 152 -5.50 2.67 11.47
N VAL A 153 -6.41 2.11 10.68
CA VAL A 153 -6.77 2.64 9.35
C VAL A 153 -7.53 3.96 9.53
N LEU A 154 -7.04 5.00 8.86
CA LEU A 154 -7.65 6.33 8.78
C LEU A 154 -8.59 6.44 7.57
N GLY A 155 -8.29 5.75 6.48
CA GLY A 155 -9.12 5.71 5.27
C GLY A 155 -8.48 4.91 4.14
N VAL A 156 -9.27 4.69 3.09
CA VAL A 156 -8.87 4.11 1.80
C VAL A 156 -9.19 5.13 0.72
N GLY A 157 -8.30 5.30 -0.25
CA GLY A 157 -8.43 6.24 -1.36
C GLY A 157 -7.53 5.86 -2.52
N ASP A 158 -7.21 6.83 -3.38
CA ASP A 158 -6.17 6.66 -4.40
C ASP A 158 -4.76 6.63 -3.78
N GLY A 159 -3.74 6.37 -4.59
CA GLY A 159 -2.34 6.40 -4.16
C GLY A 159 -1.94 7.77 -3.59
N ASP A 160 -2.43 8.87 -4.17
CA ASP A 160 -2.16 10.23 -3.70
C ASP A 160 -2.68 10.48 -2.28
N TYR A 161 -3.84 9.93 -1.92
CA TYR A 161 -4.37 9.97 -0.55
C TYR A 161 -3.42 9.31 0.46
N ALA A 162 -2.74 8.23 0.07
CA ALA A 162 -1.75 7.59 0.92
C ALA A 162 -0.39 8.31 0.91
N CYS A 163 -0.02 8.99 -0.18
CA CYS A 163 1.27 9.64 -0.36
C CYS A 163 1.32 11.11 0.11
N TYR A 164 0.18 11.81 0.13
CA TYR A 164 0.09 13.23 0.51
C TYR A 164 -1.08 13.53 1.47
N PRO A 165 -1.12 12.90 2.67
CA PRO A 165 -2.25 12.94 3.60
C PRO A 165 -2.24 14.05 4.67
#